data_AF-C5J729-F1
#
_entry.id   AF-C5J729-F1
#
_cell.length_a   1.000
_cell.length_b   1.000
_cell.length_c   1.000
_cell.angle_alpha   90.00
_cell.angle_beta   90.00
_cell.angle_gamma   90.00
#
_symmetry.space_group_name_H-M   'P 1'
#
loop_
_entity.id
_entity.type
_entity.pdbx_description
1 polymer ?
#
loop_
_entity_poly.entity_id
_entity_poly.type
_entity_poly.pdbx_seq_one_letter_code
_entity_poly.pdbx_strand_id
1 'polypeptide(L)'
;MNKKKIVFLDLDGTLLDIGYGVTANMSNINKKAVQKISQNYTIVISTGRKLSEKIKKIGQQINAKYYICQNGANIFDKNFNLLRKYEITDIIANDVIKLAFDNKSTVAFDEKYIYGDGLWKTIFSFFAEFKPRPISLIEVKQIQKILIISAYKSRIRIIKNILKQRYQEQLQVSISGKGFALEITNSQASKGKAAKFIAELEGVDLKNTFHIGDSMNDASCSGIIGNLIAMKSGSKNLQKIADNVGFAKYGGVAKAIEKFIDKNISVAVVGQYGSGKTTFLKEVEKFGYQVLYTDDFFASCYQNGNPCYFVVKSINEDFVTTDYVKKDKIRDFMLEKKENKDFLEKKLYKILSNHLKSRRYDFVEIPNLYTKNANFTEFFQKIVLVSTNPEQRQKNILNKNVALNVSQKNEQLNQIVYKNIDFEVHGDEWKNPEFFNHFFNEIFK
;
A
#
# COMPACT_ATOMS: atom_id res chain seq x y z
N MET A 1 18.46 -0.56 10.49
CA MET A 1 18.21 0.23 9.26
C MET A 1 16.97 -0.34 8.59
N ASN A 2 15.89 0.42 8.45
CA ASN A 2 14.69 -0.05 7.75
C ASN A 2 15.05 -0.51 6.34
N LYS A 3 14.70 -1.75 5.98
CA LYS A 3 14.89 -2.27 4.62
C LYS A 3 14.16 -1.35 3.66
N LYS A 4 14.92 -0.66 2.81
CA LYS A 4 14.41 0.25 1.79
C LYS A 4 13.52 -0.54 0.82
N LYS A 5 12.29 -0.08 0.60
CA LYS A 5 11.28 -0.73 -0.25
C LYS A 5 10.96 0.15 -1.47
N ILE A 6 10.53 -0.47 -2.57
CA ILE A 6 10.16 0.23 -3.82
C ILE A 6 8.73 -0.14 -4.21
N VAL A 7 7.94 0.87 -4.60
CA VAL A 7 6.58 0.68 -5.10
C VAL A 7 6.49 1.21 -6.53
N PHE A 8 6.27 0.29 -7.46
CA PHE A 8 6.00 0.56 -8.87
C PHE A 8 4.49 0.69 -9.08
N LEU A 9 4.08 1.82 -9.66
CA LEU A 9 2.67 2.15 -9.87
C LEU A 9 2.39 2.30 -11.35
N ASP A 10 1.58 1.39 -11.89
CA ASP A 10 0.94 1.64 -13.17
C ASP A 10 -0.04 2.83 -13.09
N LEU A 11 -0.27 3.48 -14.23
CA LEU A 11 -1.13 4.65 -14.32
C LEU A 11 -2.55 4.30 -14.75
N ASP A 12 -2.74 3.91 -16.00
CA ASP A 12 -4.05 3.77 -16.62
C ASP A 12 -4.84 2.62 -16.02
N GLY A 13 -6.00 2.89 -15.40
CA GLY A 13 -6.80 1.84 -14.78
C GLY A 13 -6.29 1.38 -13.42
N THR A 14 -5.12 1.87 -13.00
CA THR A 14 -4.47 1.61 -11.72
C THR A 14 -4.46 2.86 -10.83
N LEU A 15 -3.45 3.73 -10.95
CA LEU A 15 -3.35 4.96 -10.16
C LEU A 15 -4.32 6.04 -10.66
N LEU A 16 -4.49 6.15 -11.98
CA LEU A 16 -5.51 6.95 -12.64
C LEU A 16 -6.82 6.14 -12.67
N ASP A 17 -7.57 6.28 -11.60
CA ASP A 17 -8.76 5.48 -11.29
C ASP A 17 -10.08 6.19 -11.61
N ILE A 18 -10.04 7.44 -12.06
CA ILE A 18 -11.21 8.22 -12.50
C ILE A 18 -11.10 8.49 -14.01
N GLY A 19 -12.16 8.22 -14.77
CA GLY A 19 -12.17 8.44 -16.23
C GLY A 19 -11.30 7.44 -17.01
N TYR A 20 -11.02 7.76 -18.28
CA TYR A 20 -10.27 6.90 -19.19
C TYR A 20 -9.41 7.72 -20.16
N GLY A 21 -8.27 7.17 -20.59
CA GLY A 21 -7.40 7.79 -21.59
C GLY A 21 -6.91 9.19 -21.20
N VAL A 22 -7.18 10.18 -22.04
CA VAL A 22 -6.71 11.56 -21.87
C VAL A 22 -7.37 12.23 -20.65
N THR A 23 -8.63 11.94 -20.40
CA THR A 23 -9.39 12.49 -19.26
C THR A 23 -9.14 11.73 -17.97
N ALA A 24 -8.37 10.64 -18.02
CA ALA A 24 -8.05 9.85 -16.83
C ALA A 24 -7.30 10.68 -15.79
N ASN A 25 -7.74 10.58 -14.53
CA ASN A 25 -7.20 11.32 -13.40
C ASN A 25 -7.10 10.44 -12.16
N MET A 26 -6.26 10.86 -11.21
CA MET A 26 -6.01 10.19 -9.94
C MET A 26 -6.98 10.70 -8.87
N SER A 27 -7.63 9.79 -8.15
CA SER A 27 -8.44 10.14 -6.98
C SER A 27 -7.59 10.71 -5.84
N ASN A 28 -8.17 11.63 -5.07
CA ASN A 28 -7.51 12.21 -3.89
C ASN A 28 -7.11 11.15 -2.85
N ILE A 29 -7.85 10.05 -2.76
CA ILE A 29 -7.58 8.94 -1.83
C ILE A 29 -6.28 8.23 -2.25
N ASN A 30 -6.15 7.86 -3.53
CA ASN A 30 -4.91 7.27 -4.05
C ASN A 30 -3.73 8.23 -3.89
N LYS A 31 -3.91 9.51 -4.24
CA LYS A 31 -2.88 10.53 -4.11
C LYS A 31 -2.33 10.61 -2.70
N LYS A 32 -3.21 10.78 -1.70
CA LYS A 32 -2.82 10.89 -0.28
C LYS A 32 -2.12 9.63 0.22
N ALA A 33 -2.59 8.45 -0.17
CA ALA A 33 -1.98 7.18 0.24
C ALA A 33 -0.56 7.03 -0.30
N VAL A 34 -0.33 7.32 -1.59
CA VAL A 34 1.01 7.26 -2.19
C VAL A 34 1.93 8.32 -1.60
N GLN A 35 1.44 9.56 -1.42
CA GLN A 35 2.20 10.62 -0.76
C GLN A 35 2.65 10.22 0.65
N LYS A 36 1.77 9.58 1.43
CA LYS A 36 2.10 9.10 2.77
C LYS A 36 3.27 8.10 2.73
N ILE A 37 3.17 7.06 1.92
CA ILE A 37 4.23 6.04 1.87
C ILE A 37 5.51 6.54 1.19
N SER A 38 5.46 7.60 0.37
CA SER A 38 6.64 8.17 -0.28
C SER A 38 7.74 8.66 0.68
N GLN A 39 7.41 8.86 1.96
CA GLN A 39 8.36 9.22 3.01
C GLN A 39 9.32 8.07 3.34
N ASN A 40 8.85 6.82 3.23
CA ASN A 40 9.59 5.62 3.64
C ASN A 40 9.88 4.66 2.47
N TYR A 41 9.20 4.86 1.33
CA TYR A 41 9.26 4.00 0.16
C TYR A 41 9.70 4.81 -1.07
N THR A 42 10.49 4.18 -1.94
CA THR A 42 10.79 4.77 -3.26
C THR A 42 9.61 4.55 -4.18
N ILE A 43 8.98 5.63 -4.63
CA ILE A 43 7.83 5.59 -5.54
C ILE A 43 8.31 5.69 -6.99
N VAL A 44 7.80 4.81 -7.84
CA VAL A 44 8.16 4.75 -9.27
C VAL A 44 6.89 4.70 -10.11
N ILE A 45 6.78 5.59 -11.10
CA ILE A 45 5.74 5.46 -12.13
C ILE A 45 6.17 4.38 -13.12
N SER A 46 5.25 3.47 -13.47
CA SER A 46 5.50 2.42 -14.45
C SER A 46 4.38 2.31 -15.48
N THR A 47 4.53 3.02 -16.60
CA THR A 47 3.45 3.22 -17.59
C THR A 47 3.84 2.83 -19.02
N GLY A 48 2.83 2.50 -19.82
CA GLY A 48 2.95 2.36 -21.28
C GLY A 48 3.03 3.70 -22.04
N ARG A 49 2.76 4.83 -21.36
CA ARG A 49 2.80 6.18 -21.92
C ARG A 49 4.23 6.70 -22.08
N LYS A 50 4.45 7.63 -23.02
CA LYS A 50 5.67 8.43 -23.13
C LYS A 50 5.77 9.43 -21.97
N LEU A 51 6.98 9.87 -21.67
CA LEU A 51 7.19 10.95 -20.70
C LEU A 51 6.65 12.27 -21.26
N SER A 52 5.44 12.64 -20.84
CA SER A 52 4.79 13.91 -21.18
C SER A 52 4.67 14.81 -19.96
N GLU A 53 4.34 16.08 -20.17
CA GLU A 53 4.14 17.05 -19.09
C GLU A 53 3.07 16.59 -18.08
N LYS A 54 2.03 15.89 -18.56
CA LYS A 54 1.02 15.27 -17.69
C LYS A 54 1.65 14.21 -16.77
N ILE A 55 2.51 13.34 -17.29
CA ILE A 55 3.17 12.29 -16.51
C ILE A 55 4.15 12.90 -15.49
N LYS A 56 4.91 13.93 -15.89
CA LYS A 56 5.79 14.68 -14.99
C LYS A 56 5.00 15.24 -13.79
N LYS A 57 3.89 15.94 -14.07
CA LYS A 57 3.00 16.50 -13.04
C LYS A 57 2.42 15.43 -12.12
N ILE A 58 1.97 14.29 -12.66
CA ILE A 58 1.48 13.17 -11.84
C ILE A 58 2.59 12.67 -10.91
N GLY A 59 3.79 12.45 -11.42
CA GLY A 59 4.92 11.97 -10.60
C GLY A 59 5.33 12.96 -9.52
N GLN A 60 5.38 14.26 -9.83
CA GLN A 60 5.64 15.30 -8.84
C GLN A 60 4.58 15.32 -7.73
N GLN A 61 3.30 15.12 -8.06
CA GLN A 61 2.22 15.09 -7.07
C GLN A 61 2.34 13.93 -6.07
N ILE A 62 3.01 12.84 -6.42
CA ILE A 62 3.16 11.63 -5.59
C ILE A 62 4.60 11.39 -5.14
N ASN A 63 5.49 12.37 -5.33
CA ASN A 63 6.92 12.28 -5.02
C ASN A 63 7.62 11.09 -5.69
N ALA A 64 7.30 10.80 -6.96
CA ALA A 64 7.95 9.75 -7.73
C ALA A 64 9.44 10.07 -7.92
N LYS A 65 10.32 9.10 -7.66
CA LYS A 65 11.77 9.22 -7.87
C LYS A 65 12.21 8.77 -9.25
N TYR A 66 11.41 7.92 -9.91
CA TYR A 66 11.73 7.37 -11.21
C TYR A 66 10.48 7.23 -12.09
N TYR A 67 10.71 7.21 -13.40
CA TYR A 67 9.68 7.09 -14.41
C TYR A 67 10.07 6.02 -15.41
N ILE A 68 9.38 4.87 -15.36
CA ILE A 68 9.41 3.85 -16.39
C ILE A 68 8.30 4.19 -17.40
N CYS A 69 8.70 4.53 -18.63
CA CYS A 69 7.82 4.94 -19.72
C CYS A 69 7.90 3.94 -20.89
N GLN A 70 6.86 3.95 -21.74
CA GLN A 70 6.75 3.08 -22.90
C GLN A 70 7.04 1.61 -22.56
N ASN A 71 6.43 1.11 -21.48
CA ASN A 71 6.59 -0.26 -20.98
C ASN A 71 8.05 -0.65 -20.65
N GLY A 72 8.92 0.31 -20.30
CA GLY A 72 10.32 0.04 -19.97
C GLY A 72 11.31 0.39 -21.07
N ALA A 73 10.85 0.91 -22.21
CA ALA A 73 11.75 1.35 -23.27
C ALA A 73 12.51 2.63 -22.91
N ASN A 74 11.96 3.47 -22.02
CA ASN A 74 12.65 4.65 -21.49
C ASN A 74 12.52 4.68 -19.97
N ILE A 75 13.64 4.91 -19.27
CA ILE A 75 13.69 5.03 -17.81
C ILE A 75 14.34 6.36 -17.46
N PHE A 76 13.68 7.17 -16.64
CA PHE A 76 14.16 8.48 -16.22
C PHE A 76 14.27 8.61 -14.70
N ASP A 77 15.17 9.47 -14.23
CA ASP A 77 15.25 9.89 -12.83
C ASP A 77 14.19 10.96 -12.48
N LYS A 78 14.20 11.42 -11.21
CA LYS A 78 13.30 12.46 -10.69
C LYS A 78 13.44 13.83 -11.37
N ASN A 79 14.61 14.08 -11.97
CA ASN A 79 14.93 15.31 -12.70
C ASN A 79 14.66 15.15 -14.21
N PHE A 80 14.07 14.01 -14.61
CA PHE A 80 13.78 13.65 -15.99
C PHE A 80 15.02 13.40 -16.87
N ASN A 81 16.17 13.12 -16.26
CA ASN A 81 17.34 12.66 -17.01
C ASN A 81 17.13 11.20 -17.42
N LEU A 82 17.49 10.89 -18.67
CA LEU A 82 17.38 9.55 -19.22
C LEU A 82 18.47 8.63 -18.65
N LEU A 83 18.07 7.55 -17.99
CA LEU A 83 18.97 6.55 -17.37
C LEU A 83 19.20 5.35 -18.29
N ARG A 84 18.14 4.91 -18.98
CA ARG A 84 18.14 3.80 -19.93
C ARG A 84 17.16 4.04 -21.06
N LYS A 85 17.56 3.62 -22.26
CA LYS A 85 16.78 3.67 -23.49
C LYS A 85 16.97 2.37 -24.25
N TYR A 86 15.87 1.77 -24.69
CA TYR A 86 15.86 0.60 -25.57
C TYR A 86 15.08 0.93 -26.83
N GLU A 87 15.73 0.75 -27.97
CA GLU A 87 15.18 1.05 -29.28
C GLU A 87 14.98 -0.23 -30.07
N ILE A 88 14.00 -0.22 -30.97
CA ILE A 88 13.90 -1.19 -32.03
C ILE A 88 14.85 -0.72 -33.12
N THR A 89 15.78 -1.58 -33.54
CA THR A 89 16.72 -1.27 -34.62
C THR A 89 15.96 -0.88 -35.88
N ASP A 90 16.48 0.07 -36.64
CA ASP A 90 15.81 0.58 -37.85
C ASP A 90 15.47 -0.54 -38.85
N ILE A 91 16.32 -1.56 -38.98
CA ILE A 91 16.08 -2.74 -39.85
C ILE A 91 14.80 -3.47 -39.42
N ILE A 92 14.70 -3.86 -38.14
CA ILE A 92 13.52 -4.55 -37.60
C ILE A 92 12.29 -3.65 -37.66
N ALA A 93 12.43 -2.36 -37.31
CA ALA A 93 11.31 -1.43 -37.35
C ALA A 93 10.74 -1.27 -38.76
N ASN A 94 11.60 -1.17 -39.79
CA ASN A 94 11.18 -1.14 -41.19
C ASN A 94 10.43 -2.42 -41.61
N ASP A 95 10.92 -3.61 -41.22
CA ASP A 95 10.22 -4.88 -41.52
C ASP A 95 8.86 -4.96 -40.81
N VAL A 96 8.78 -4.54 -39.55
CA VAL A 96 7.51 -4.48 -38.79
C VAL A 96 6.51 -3.56 -39.47
N ILE A 97 6.95 -2.38 -39.90
CA ILE A 97 6.13 -1.38 -40.59
C ILE A 97 5.63 -1.93 -41.94
N LYS A 98 6.53 -2.50 -42.73
CA LYS A 98 6.19 -3.15 -44.01
C LYS A 98 5.16 -4.25 -43.79
N LEU A 99 5.37 -5.13 -42.82
CA LEU A 99 4.46 -6.22 -42.48
C LEU A 99 3.06 -5.70 -42.10
N ALA A 100 2.97 -4.58 -41.38
CA ALA A 100 1.70 -3.96 -41.05
C ALA A 100 0.95 -3.48 -42.29
N PHE A 101 1.65 -2.82 -43.23
CA PHE A 101 1.07 -2.31 -44.47
C PHE A 101 0.67 -3.42 -45.45
N ASP A 102 1.51 -4.45 -45.62
CA ASP A 102 1.20 -5.65 -46.42
C ASP A 102 -0.09 -6.32 -45.91
N ASN A 103 -0.35 -6.22 -44.60
CA ASN A 103 -1.56 -6.71 -43.94
C ASN A 103 -2.67 -5.64 -43.80
N LYS A 104 -2.61 -4.53 -44.55
CA LYS A 104 -3.63 -3.46 -44.57
C LYS A 104 -3.97 -2.96 -43.15
N SER A 105 -2.94 -2.75 -42.33
CA SER A 105 -3.04 -2.26 -40.95
C SER A 105 -2.41 -0.88 -40.81
N THR A 106 -2.84 -0.14 -39.80
CA THR A 106 -2.32 1.20 -39.46
C THR A 106 -1.18 1.06 -38.46
N VAL A 107 -0.16 1.90 -38.60
CA VAL A 107 0.98 1.96 -37.68
C VAL A 107 0.99 3.31 -36.97
N ALA A 108 1.29 3.32 -35.68
CA ALA A 108 1.58 4.52 -34.92
C ALA A 108 2.87 4.32 -34.12
N PHE A 109 3.68 5.37 -34.01
CA PHE A 109 4.83 5.40 -33.12
C PHE A 109 4.98 6.82 -32.56
N ASP A 110 5.61 6.90 -31.38
CA ASP A 110 5.83 8.14 -30.63
C ASP A 110 4.59 8.99 -30.28
N GLU A 111 3.43 8.33 -30.15
CA GLU A 111 2.11 8.86 -29.75
C GLU A 111 1.50 9.93 -30.68
N LYS A 112 2.29 10.64 -31.49
CA LYS A 112 1.82 11.75 -32.33
C LYS A 112 1.50 11.36 -33.76
N TYR A 113 2.15 10.35 -34.32
CA TYR A 113 2.06 10.06 -35.75
C TYR A 113 1.33 8.75 -36.01
N ILE A 114 0.33 8.82 -36.90
CA ILE A 114 -0.42 7.66 -37.38
C ILE A 114 -0.23 7.56 -38.88
N TYR A 115 0.26 6.42 -39.34
CA TYR A 115 0.53 6.11 -40.73
C TYR A 115 -0.36 4.95 -41.16
N GLY A 116 -1.10 5.14 -42.24
CA GLY A 116 -1.97 4.12 -42.79
C GLY A 116 -2.91 4.74 -43.82
N ASP A 117 -3.62 3.88 -44.53
CA ASP A 117 -4.57 4.26 -45.56
C ASP A 117 -6.01 3.88 -45.16
N GLY A 118 -7.00 4.58 -45.72
CA GLY A 118 -8.41 4.26 -45.57
C GLY A 118 -9.05 4.69 -44.24
N LEU A 119 -10.11 3.96 -43.84
CA LEU A 119 -11.08 4.37 -42.80
C LEU A 119 -10.45 4.75 -41.44
N TRP A 120 -9.39 4.06 -41.01
CA TRP A 120 -8.75 4.34 -39.72
C TRP A 120 -7.97 5.65 -39.73
N LYS A 121 -7.29 6.00 -40.84
CA LYS A 121 -6.66 7.31 -41.00
C LYS A 121 -7.69 8.43 -40.84
N THR A 122 -8.87 8.25 -41.43
CA THR A 122 -10.00 9.20 -41.34
C THR A 122 -10.62 9.23 -39.95
N ILE A 123 -10.80 8.09 -39.29
CA ILE A 123 -11.29 8.04 -37.90
C ILE A 123 -10.30 8.76 -36.97
N PHE A 124 -9.00 8.48 -37.12
CA PHE A 124 -7.97 9.10 -36.30
C PHE A 124 -7.75 10.59 -36.58
N SER A 125 -8.06 11.08 -37.79
CA SER A 125 -8.00 12.53 -38.09
C SER A 125 -8.99 13.37 -37.28
N PHE A 126 -10.07 12.77 -36.76
CA PHE A 126 -11.01 13.46 -35.87
C PHE A 126 -10.52 13.58 -34.43
N PHE A 127 -9.44 12.88 -34.06
CA PHE A 127 -8.84 12.98 -32.73
C PHE A 127 -7.64 13.94 -32.79
N ALA A 128 -7.80 15.13 -32.19
CA ALA A 128 -6.82 16.22 -32.23
C ALA A 128 -5.40 15.85 -31.74
N GLU A 129 -5.26 14.76 -30.97
CA GLU A 129 -3.98 14.26 -30.48
C GLU A 129 -3.14 13.53 -31.53
N PHE A 130 -3.76 13.04 -32.61
CA PHE A 130 -3.08 12.28 -33.64
C PHE A 130 -2.87 13.11 -34.90
N LYS A 131 -1.66 13.02 -35.47
CA LYS A 131 -1.26 13.64 -36.74
C LYS A 131 -1.16 12.56 -37.81
N PRO A 132 -2.25 12.27 -38.54
CA PRO A 132 -2.23 11.29 -39.62
C PRO A 132 -1.28 11.76 -40.72
N ARG A 133 -0.40 10.87 -41.19
CA ARG A 133 0.56 11.14 -42.27
C ARG A 133 0.47 10.07 -43.37
N PRO A 134 0.74 10.43 -44.63
CA PRO A 134 0.90 9.43 -45.69
C PRO A 134 2.10 8.53 -45.40
N ILE A 135 2.02 7.28 -45.85
CA ILE A 135 3.05 6.25 -45.64
C ILE A 135 4.41 6.68 -46.19
N SER A 136 4.44 7.46 -47.28
CA SER A 136 5.67 7.96 -47.91
C SER A 136 6.51 8.89 -47.03
N LEU A 137 5.94 9.43 -45.95
CA LEU A 137 6.63 10.34 -45.01
C LEU A 137 7.08 9.64 -43.73
N ILE A 138 7.12 8.31 -43.73
CA ILE A 138 7.56 7.53 -42.58
C ILE A 138 9.09 7.64 -42.45
N GLU A 139 9.56 8.18 -41.33
CA GLU A 139 10.98 8.18 -41.00
C GLU A 139 11.20 7.22 -39.85
N VAL A 140 11.96 6.17 -40.10
CA VAL A 140 12.21 5.08 -39.15
C VAL A 140 13.58 5.30 -38.54
N LYS A 141 13.62 6.08 -37.47
CA LYS A 141 14.84 6.29 -36.66
C LYS A 141 14.48 6.32 -35.18
N GLN A 142 15.29 5.65 -34.37
CA GLN A 142 15.21 5.74 -32.91
C GLN A 142 13.80 5.42 -32.37
N ILE A 143 13.15 4.36 -32.87
CA ILE A 143 11.78 4.00 -32.44
C ILE A 143 11.82 3.18 -31.16
N GLN A 144 11.12 3.63 -30.11
CA GLN A 144 11.04 2.86 -28.85
C GLN A 144 9.80 1.96 -28.77
N LYS A 145 8.72 2.34 -29.46
CA LYS A 145 7.45 1.60 -29.46
C LYS A 145 6.74 1.75 -30.80
N ILE A 146 6.28 0.64 -31.34
CA ILE A 146 5.38 0.58 -32.50
C ILE A 146 4.03 0.06 -32.03
N LEU A 147 2.96 0.74 -32.42
CA LEU A 147 1.58 0.33 -32.24
C LEU A 147 1.01 -0.02 -33.61
N ILE A 148 0.57 -1.26 -33.80
CA ILE A 148 -0.16 -1.67 -35.01
C ILE A 148 -1.63 -1.75 -34.66
N ILE A 149 -2.50 -1.11 -35.45
CA ILE A 149 -3.95 -1.08 -35.27
C ILE A 149 -4.62 -1.64 -36.51
N SER A 150 -5.64 -2.48 -36.33
CA SER A 150 -6.39 -3.08 -37.43
C SER A 150 -7.88 -3.18 -37.11
N ALA A 151 -8.72 -3.06 -38.14
CA ALA A 151 -10.15 -3.39 -38.06
C ALA A 151 -10.41 -4.87 -37.75
N TYR A 152 -9.44 -5.75 -38.02
CA TYR A 152 -9.63 -7.20 -37.95
C TYR A 152 -8.64 -7.84 -36.99
N LYS A 153 -9.17 -8.51 -35.95
CA LYS A 153 -8.37 -9.27 -34.97
C LYS A 153 -7.55 -10.39 -35.61
N SER A 154 -8.01 -10.94 -36.74
CA SER A 154 -7.27 -11.95 -37.50
C SER A 154 -5.93 -11.42 -38.00
N ARG A 155 -5.89 -10.21 -38.56
CA ARG A 155 -4.65 -9.55 -39.01
C ARG A 155 -3.68 -9.32 -37.85
N ILE A 156 -4.19 -8.88 -36.71
CA ILE A 156 -3.39 -8.74 -35.48
C ILE A 156 -2.76 -10.06 -35.06
N ARG A 157 -3.50 -11.18 -35.12
CA ARG A 157 -2.96 -12.51 -34.80
C ARG A 157 -1.92 -12.98 -35.83
N ILE A 158 -2.16 -12.76 -37.12
CA ILE A 158 -1.22 -13.09 -38.20
C ILE A 158 0.11 -12.35 -38.00
N ILE A 159 0.05 -11.02 -37.88
CA ILE A 159 1.24 -10.18 -37.66
C ILE A 159 1.97 -10.61 -36.40
N LYS A 160 1.25 -10.84 -35.28
CA LYS A 160 1.87 -11.32 -34.03
C LYS A 160 2.62 -12.63 -34.20
N ASN A 161 2.03 -13.60 -34.91
CA ASN A 161 2.65 -14.91 -35.11
C ASN A 161 3.92 -14.79 -35.97
N ILE A 162 3.90 -13.98 -37.02
CA ILE A 162 5.07 -13.71 -37.87
C ILE A 162 6.18 -13.03 -37.06
N LEU A 163 5.85 -11.98 -36.31
CA LEU A 163 6.82 -11.29 -35.46
C LEU A 163 7.39 -12.19 -34.37
N LYS A 164 6.57 -13.07 -33.80
CA LYS A 164 7.03 -14.07 -32.83
C LYS A 164 8.01 -15.05 -33.48
N GLN A 165 7.77 -15.51 -34.70
CA GLN A 165 8.68 -16.43 -35.38
C GLN A 165 10.01 -15.76 -35.77
N ARG A 166 9.98 -14.51 -36.24
CA ARG A 166 11.17 -13.81 -36.73
C ARG A 166 12.01 -13.15 -35.64
N TYR A 167 11.36 -12.61 -34.61
CA TYR A 167 11.98 -11.63 -33.72
C TYR A 167 11.67 -11.87 -32.23
N GLN A 168 11.42 -13.11 -31.80
CA GLN A 168 11.07 -13.39 -30.40
C GLN A 168 12.11 -12.90 -29.39
N GLU A 169 13.38 -12.91 -29.79
CA GLU A 169 14.51 -12.52 -28.94
C GLU A 169 14.78 -11.01 -28.95
N GLN A 170 14.32 -10.31 -29.98
CA GLN A 170 14.58 -8.88 -30.21
C GLN A 170 13.37 -8.00 -29.89
N LEU A 171 12.15 -8.54 -29.96
CA LEU A 171 10.90 -7.81 -29.74
C LEU A 171 10.06 -8.39 -28.62
N GLN A 172 9.46 -7.50 -27.83
CA GLN A 172 8.34 -7.83 -26.97
C GLN A 172 7.04 -7.41 -27.68
N VAL A 173 6.15 -8.37 -27.91
CA VAL A 173 4.90 -8.16 -28.66
C VAL A 173 3.70 -8.50 -27.79
N SER A 174 2.86 -7.51 -27.50
CA SER A 174 1.65 -7.68 -26.68
C SER A 174 0.39 -7.25 -27.45
N ILE A 175 -0.73 -7.95 -27.20
CA ILE A 175 -2.03 -7.59 -27.77
C ILE A 175 -2.70 -6.58 -26.82
N SER A 176 -3.19 -5.47 -27.37
CA SER A 176 -3.93 -4.44 -26.65
C SER A 176 -5.24 -4.09 -27.39
N GLY A 177 -5.96 -3.07 -26.91
CA GLY A 177 -7.16 -2.56 -27.60
C GLY A 177 -8.26 -3.61 -27.83
N LYS A 178 -8.52 -4.49 -26.85
CA LYS A 178 -9.49 -5.61 -26.96
C LYS A 178 -9.23 -6.57 -28.14
N GLY A 179 -7.97 -6.66 -28.59
CA GLY A 179 -7.56 -7.55 -29.69
C GLY A 179 -7.38 -6.86 -31.04
N PHE A 180 -7.61 -5.55 -31.12
CA PHE A 180 -7.49 -4.78 -32.36
C PHE A 180 -6.14 -4.06 -32.50
N ALA A 181 -5.24 -4.20 -31.53
CA ALA A 181 -3.93 -3.59 -31.59
C ALA A 181 -2.80 -4.51 -31.10
N LEU A 182 -1.58 -4.28 -31.61
CA LEU A 182 -0.33 -4.81 -31.10
C LEU A 182 0.54 -3.67 -30.59
N GLU A 183 1.05 -3.80 -29.36
CA GLU A 183 2.16 -3.00 -28.88
C GLU A 183 3.45 -3.78 -29.01
N ILE A 184 4.43 -3.16 -29.65
CA ILE A 184 5.73 -3.74 -29.97
C ILE A 184 6.80 -2.83 -29.38
N THR A 185 7.66 -3.39 -28.56
CA THR A 185 8.84 -2.74 -27.99
C THR A 185 10.06 -3.65 -28.17
N ASN A 186 11.26 -3.15 -27.88
CA ASN A 186 12.46 -4.00 -27.77
C ASN A 186 12.23 -5.10 -26.70
N SER A 187 12.79 -6.29 -26.88
CA SER A 187 12.65 -7.42 -25.92
C SER A 187 13.20 -7.11 -24.52
N GLN A 188 14.09 -6.13 -24.39
CA GLN A 188 14.59 -5.62 -23.12
C GLN A 188 13.67 -4.59 -22.46
N ALA A 189 12.71 -4.04 -23.21
CA ALA A 189 11.76 -3.04 -22.75
C ALA A 189 10.49 -3.70 -22.18
N SER A 190 10.58 -4.13 -20.93
CA SER A 190 9.43 -4.59 -20.12
C SER A 190 9.36 -3.85 -18.77
N LYS A 191 8.16 -3.72 -18.20
CA LYS A 191 7.96 -3.12 -16.88
C LYS A 191 8.75 -3.89 -15.81
N GLY A 192 8.75 -5.23 -15.86
CA GLY A 192 9.50 -6.07 -14.92
C GLY A 192 11.02 -5.91 -15.02
N LYS A 193 11.59 -5.89 -16.24
CA LYS A 193 13.04 -5.66 -16.44
C LYS A 193 13.45 -4.26 -15.99
N ALA A 194 12.63 -3.25 -16.29
CA ALA A 194 12.86 -1.88 -15.84
C ALA A 194 12.77 -1.74 -14.31
N ALA A 195 11.81 -2.44 -13.68
CA ALA A 195 11.67 -2.49 -12.23
C ALA A 195 12.91 -3.13 -11.57
N LYS A 196 13.40 -4.24 -12.14
CA LYS A 196 14.65 -4.89 -11.69
C LYS A 196 15.84 -3.95 -11.78
N PHE A 197 16.02 -3.26 -12.91
CA PHE A 197 17.08 -2.26 -13.08
C PHE A 197 17.06 -1.16 -12.00
N ILE A 198 15.87 -0.62 -11.69
CA ILE A 198 15.74 0.42 -10.65
C ILE A 198 16.03 -0.16 -9.25
N ALA A 199 15.60 -1.38 -8.96
CA ALA A 199 15.88 -2.03 -7.68
C ALA A 199 17.39 -2.23 -7.48
N GLU A 200 18.10 -2.69 -8.51
CA GLU A 200 19.56 -2.82 -8.51
C GLU A 200 20.25 -1.47 -8.33
N LEU A 201 19.79 -0.43 -9.05
CA LEU A 201 20.30 0.93 -8.93
C LEU A 201 20.16 1.49 -7.50
N GLU A 202 19.06 1.18 -6.82
CA GLU A 202 18.76 1.66 -5.46
C GLU A 202 19.35 0.77 -4.35
N GLY A 203 19.99 -0.35 -4.70
CA GLY A 203 20.51 -1.35 -3.75
C GLY A 203 19.42 -2.09 -2.97
N VAL A 204 18.24 -2.27 -3.58
CA VAL A 204 17.08 -2.90 -2.94
C VAL A 204 16.89 -4.33 -3.45
N ASP A 205 16.84 -5.30 -2.52
CA ASP A 205 16.45 -6.68 -2.83
C ASP A 205 15.05 -6.71 -3.48
N LEU A 206 14.91 -7.43 -4.59
CA LEU A 206 13.65 -7.60 -5.33
C LEU A 206 12.52 -8.08 -4.42
N LYS A 207 12.78 -8.88 -3.37
CA LYS A 207 11.77 -9.29 -2.39
C LYS A 207 11.10 -8.11 -1.66
N ASN A 208 11.76 -6.96 -1.59
CA ASN A 208 11.26 -5.72 -0.97
C ASN A 208 10.61 -4.77 -1.99
N THR A 209 10.19 -5.29 -3.15
CA THR A 209 9.57 -4.50 -4.21
C THR A 209 8.12 -4.92 -4.47
N PHE A 210 7.29 -3.94 -4.81
CA PHE A 210 5.87 -4.11 -5.03
C PHE A 210 5.49 -3.45 -6.36
N HIS A 211 4.66 -4.10 -7.18
CA HIS A 211 4.10 -3.49 -8.38
C HIS A 211 2.59 -3.60 -8.35
N ILE A 212 1.89 -2.48 -8.53
CA ILE A 212 0.43 -2.46 -8.69
C ILE A 212 0.12 -2.16 -10.14
N GLY A 213 -0.70 -3.02 -10.77
CA GLY A 213 -1.07 -2.89 -12.18
C GLY A 213 -2.42 -3.53 -12.53
N ASP A 214 -2.95 -3.23 -13.71
CA ASP A 214 -4.28 -3.67 -14.14
C ASP A 214 -4.27 -4.51 -15.42
N SER A 215 -3.18 -4.52 -16.20
CA SER A 215 -3.19 -5.05 -17.56
C SER A 215 -2.00 -5.95 -17.88
N MET A 216 -1.99 -6.57 -19.07
CA MET A 216 -1.03 -7.64 -19.39
C MET A 216 0.41 -7.14 -19.60
N ASN A 217 0.65 -5.84 -19.73
CA ASN A 217 2.03 -5.32 -19.72
C ASN A 217 2.66 -5.42 -18.30
N ASP A 218 1.85 -5.43 -17.25
CA ASP A 218 2.27 -5.65 -15.86
C ASP A 218 2.64 -7.11 -15.56
N ALA A 219 2.18 -8.05 -16.40
CA ALA A 219 2.51 -9.48 -16.27
C ALA A 219 4.02 -9.74 -16.28
N SER A 220 4.80 -8.89 -16.96
CA SER A 220 6.25 -8.99 -17.01
C SER A 220 6.93 -8.83 -15.64
N CYS A 221 6.23 -8.30 -14.64
CA CYS A 221 6.70 -8.16 -13.27
C CYS A 221 6.59 -9.49 -12.48
N SER A 222 5.71 -10.41 -12.90
CA SER A 222 5.50 -11.70 -12.22
C SER A 222 6.80 -12.51 -12.19
N GLY A 223 7.18 -13.00 -11.01
CA GLY A 223 8.42 -13.76 -10.80
C GLY A 223 9.73 -12.96 -10.91
N ILE A 224 9.68 -11.67 -11.24
CA ILE A 224 10.86 -10.79 -11.26
C ILE A 224 10.93 -9.93 -10.00
N ILE A 225 9.80 -9.35 -9.60
CA ILE A 225 9.70 -8.53 -8.39
C ILE A 225 9.13 -9.33 -7.22
N GLY A 226 9.16 -8.75 -6.03
CA GLY A 226 8.74 -9.41 -4.79
C GLY A 226 7.24 -9.63 -4.67
N ASN A 227 6.43 -8.67 -5.11
CA ASN A 227 4.97 -8.79 -5.03
C ASN A 227 4.25 -8.01 -6.13
N LEU A 228 3.66 -8.75 -7.08
CA LEU A 228 2.76 -8.22 -8.10
C LEU A 228 1.32 -8.23 -7.58
N ILE A 229 0.70 -7.04 -7.56
CA ILE A 229 -0.67 -6.82 -7.11
C ILE A 229 -1.53 -6.43 -8.31
N ALA A 230 -2.43 -7.33 -8.73
CA ALA A 230 -3.36 -7.07 -9.81
C ALA A 230 -4.60 -6.31 -9.31
N MET A 231 -4.95 -5.20 -9.94
CA MET A 231 -6.20 -4.48 -9.66
C MET A 231 -7.41 -5.37 -9.93
N LYS A 232 -8.40 -5.38 -9.02
CA LYS A 232 -9.62 -6.20 -9.15
C LYS A 232 -10.45 -5.81 -10.39
N SER A 233 -10.39 -4.54 -10.78
CA SER A 233 -11.01 -4.01 -11.99
C SER A 233 -10.24 -4.30 -13.28
N GLY A 234 -9.04 -4.85 -13.19
CA GLY A 234 -8.14 -5.13 -14.31
C GLY A 234 -8.39 -6.46 -15.01
N SER A 235 -7.43 -6.85 -15.84
CA SER A 235 -7.39 -8.10 -16.60
C SER A 235 -7.50 -9.34 -15.68
N LYS A 236 -8.48 -10.20 -15.96
CA LYS A 236 -8.60 -11.51 -15.30
C LYS A 236 -7.35 -12.39 -15.51
N ASN A 237 -6.66 -12.23 -16.65
CA ASN A 237 -5.44 -12.98 -16.91
C ASN A 237 -4.28 -12.50 -16.05
N LEU A 238 -4.19 -11.19 -15.77
CA LEU A 238 -3.21 -10.65 -14.84
C LEU A 238 -3.50 -11.14 -13.42
N GLN A 239 -4.77 -11.11 -13.01
CA GLN A 239 -5.19 -11.58 -11.68
C GLN A 239 -4.82 -13.05 -11.41
N LYS A 240 -4.78 -13.90 -12.45
CA LYS A 240 -4.40 -15.32 -12.33
C LYS A 240 -2.89 -15.54 -12.09
N ILE A 241 -2.05 -14.59 -12.47
CA ILE A 241 -0.57 -14.71 -12.40
C ILE A 241 0.06 -13.78 -11.36
N ALA A 242 -0.73 -12.88 -10.78
CA ALA A 242 -0.29 -11.96 -9.75
C ALA A 242 -0.27 -12.65 -8.39
N ASP A 243 0.65 -12.24 -7.51
CA ASP A 243 0.77 -12.78 -6.15
C ASP A 243 -0.45 -12.42 -5.30
N ASN A 244 -1.03 -11.25 -5.56
CA ASN A 244 -2.22 -10.78 -4.86
C ASN A 244 -3.22 -10.13 -5.84
N VAL A 245 -4.51 -10.36 -5.58
CA VAL A 245 -5.58 -9.56 -6.19
C VAL A 245 -5.93 -8.43 -5.22
N GLY A 246 -5.77 -7.20 -5.69
CA GLY A 246 -6.05 -5.99 -4.95
C GLY A 246 -7.53 -5.60 -4.95
N PHE A 247 -7.78 -4.30 -5.05
CA PHE A 247 -9.12 -3.72 -4.98
C PHE A 247 -9.51 -3.10 -6.32
N ALA A 248 -10.79 -2.77 -6.49
CA ALA A 248 -11.28 -2.10 -7.69
C ALA A 248 -10.90 -0.60 -7.67
N LYS A 249 -11.15 0.10 -8.77
CA LYS A 249 -10.98 1.56 -8.91
C LYS A 249 -11.67 2.37 -7.79
N TYR A 250 -11.41 3.68 -7.77
CA TYR A 250 -11.91 4.64 -6.77
C TYR A 250 -11.29 4.39 -5.38
N GLY A 251 -9.97 4.52 -5.28
CA GLY A 251 -9.21 4.29 -4.05
C GLY A 251 -8.60 2.89 -3.92
N GLY A 252 -8.60 2.11 -5.00
CA GLY A 252 -8.08 0.73 -4.98
C GLY A 252 -6.60 0.63 -4.67
N VAL A 253 -5.78 1.57 -5.18
CA VAL A 253 -4.34 1.63 -4.89
C VAL A 253 -4.11 1.94 -3.41
N ALA A 254 -4.86 2.89 -2.83
CA ALA A 254 -4.76 3.20 -1.40
C ALA A 254 -5.03 1.97 -0.52
N LYS A 255 -6.11 1.22 -0.81
CA LYS A 255 -6.44 -0.02 -0.09
C LYS A 255 -5.39 -1.11 -0.30
N ALA A 256 -4.81 -1.21 -1.50
CA ALA A 256 -3.75 -2.16 -1.79
C ALA A 256 -2.45 -1.82 -1.01
N ILE A 257 -2.08 -0.54 -0.95
CA ILE A 257 -0.95 -0.07 -0.15
C ILE A 257 -1.15 -0.46 1.30
N GLU A 258 -2.29 -0.12 1.89
CA GLU A 258 -2.63 -0.44 3.28
C GLU A 258 -2.57 -1.94 3.58
N LYS A 259 -3.09 -2.77 2.67
CA LYS A 259 -3.21 -4.21 2.93
C LYS A 259 -1.92 -4.98 2.68
N PHE A 260 -1.15 -4.62 1.64
CA PHE A 260 -0.07 -5.45 1.12
C PHE A 260 1.33 -4.84 1.26
N ILE A 261 1.46 -3.51 1.32
CA ILE A 261 2.75 -2.80 1.18
C ILE A 261 3.17 -2.15 2.49
N ASP A 262 2.30 -1.29 3.02
CA ASP A 262 2.48 -0.53 4.24
C ASP A 262 1.64 -1.17 5.34
N LYS A 263 1.95 -2.44 5.60
CA LYS A 263 1.48 -3.16 6.78
C LYS A 263 2.18 -2.53 7.98
N ASN A 264 1.71 -1.36 8.40
CA ASN A 264 2.15 -0.78 9.66
C ASN A 264 1.83 -1.80 10.74
N ILE A 265 2.88 -2.34 11.35
CA ILE A 265 2.78 -3.24 12.48
C ILE A 265 2.25 -2.39 13.63
N SER A 266 0.98 -2.59 13.94
CA SER A 266 0.33 -2.11 15.15
C SER A 266 0.73 -3.07 16.26
N VAL A 267 1.36 -2.54 17.29
CA VAL A 267 1.93 -3.30 18.40
C VAL A 267 1.05 -3.13 19.62
N ALA A 268 0.58 -4.23 20.18
CA ALA A 268 -0.01 -4.19 21.51
C ALA A 268 1.09 -4.23 22.57
N VAL A 269 1.01 -3.31 23.54
CA VAL A 269 1.88 -3.32 24.72
C VAL A 269 1.06 -3.74 25.93
N VAL A 270 1.42 -4.89 26.48
CA VAL A 270 0.72 -5.56 27.58
C VAL A 270 1.66 -5.76 28.76
N GLY A 271 1.10 -6.07 29.94
CA GLY A 271 1.89 -6.20 31.17
C GLY A 271 1.09 -5.88 32.41
N GLN A 272 1.56 -6.37 33.56
CA GLN A 272 0.84 -6.24 34.82
C GLN A 272 0.68 -4.77 35.25
N TYR A 273 -0.28 -4.49 36.13
CA TYR A 273 -0.39 -3.17 36.75
C TYR A 273 0.91 -2.85 37.51
N GLY A 274 1.51 -1.69 37.25
CA GLY A 274 2.81 -1.30 37.82
C GLY A 274 4.04 -1.83 37.07
N SER A 275 3.88 -2.50 35.92
CA SER A 275 5.03 -3.09 35.20
C SER A 275 5.91 -2.09 34.44
N GLY A 276 5.48 -0.83 34.27
CA GLY A 276 6.27 0.20 33.58
C GLY A 276 5.85 0.48 32.12
N LYS A 277 4.80 -0.17 31.60
CA LYS A 277 4.27 0.04 30.22
C LYS A 277 4.20 1.50 29.80
N THR A 278 3.54 2.34 30.59
CA THR A 278 3.35 3.75 30.26
C THR A 278 4.68 4.50 30.17
N THR A 279 5.63 4.19 31.06
CA THR A 279 6.98 4.77 31.04
C THR A 279 7.74 4.32 29.80
N PHE A 280 7.72 3.02 29.50
CA PHE A 280 8.30 2.46 28.29
C PHE A 280 7.75 3.12 27.02
N LEU A 281 6.43 3.24 26.93
CA LEU A 281 5.77 3.84 25.77
C LEU A 281 6.08 5.33 25.61
N LYS A 282 6.26 6.07 26.70
CA LYS A 282 6.72 7.46 26.63
C LYS A 282 8.12 7.59 26.05
N GLU A 283 9.00 6.61 26.25
CA GLU A 283 10.29 6.57 25.56
C GLU A 283 10.13 6.22 24.07
N VAL A 284 9.22 5.31 23.73
CA VAL A 284 8.87 4.98 22.33
C VAL A 284 8.34 6.22 21.58
N GLU A 285 7.50 7.03 22.21
CA GLU A 285 6.95 8.28 21.62
C GLU A 285 8.05 9.27 21.19
N LYS A 286 9.21 9.29 21.88
CA LYS A 286 10.34 10.16 21.52
C LYS A 286 10.92 9.85 20.13
N PHE A 287 10.67 8.65 19.60
CA PHE A 287 11.05 8.25 18.24
C PHE A 287 9.99 8.60 17.19
N GLY A 288 8.92 9.30 17.58
CA GLY A 288 7.87 9.79 16.67
C GLY A 288 6.71 8.82 16.42
N TYR A 289 6.64 7.71 17.16
CA TYR A 289 5.55 6.74 17.05
C TYR A 289 4.27 7.23 17.74
N GLN A 290 3.13 6.93 17.13
CA GLN A 290 1.81 7.25 17.69
C GLN A 290 1.36 6.18 18.68
N VAL A 291 1.08 6.59 19.91
CA VAL A 291 0.65 5.68 20.99
C VAL A 291 -0.80 5.95 21.38
N LEU A 292 -1.57 4.88 21.60
CA LEU A 292 -2.86 4.95 22.31
C LEU A 292 -2.71 4.37 23.70
N TYR A 293 -3.06 5.18 24.71
CA TYR A 293 -3.28 4.71 26.07
C TYR A 293 -4.76 4.41 26.26
N THR A 294 -5.15 3.14 26.46
CA THR A 294 -6.58 2.81 26.61
C THR A 294 -7.21 3.43 27.85
N ASP A 295 -6.42 3.66 28.91
CA ASP A 295 -6.89 4.33 30.12
C ASP A 295 -7.30 5.78 29.83
N ASP A 296 -6.54 6.50 29.00
CA ASP A 296 -6.85 7.87 28.57
C ASP A 296 -8.05 7.88 27.62
N PHE A 297 -8.13 6.91 26.71
CA PHE A 297 -9.30 6.70 25.86
C PHE A 297 -10.57 6.55 26.69
N PHE A 298 -10.58 5.66 27.69
CA PHE A 298 -11.75 5.48 28.55
C PHE A 298 -12.01 6.68 29.45
N ALA A 299 -10.98 7.36 29.94
CA ALA A 299 -11.15 8.60 30.71
C ALA A 299 -11.89 9.68 29.90
N SER A 300 -11.55 9.84 28.61
CA SER A 300 -12.28 10.72 27.68
C SER A 300 -13.67 10.16 27.35
N CYS A 301 -13.80 8.87 27.08
CA CYS A 301 -15.07 8.24 26.70
C CYS A 301 -16.12 8.28 27.82
N TYR A 302 -15.68 8.41 29.08
CA TYR A 302 -16.52 8.54 30.26
C TYR A 302 -16.97 9.98 30.57
N GLN A 303 -16.56 10.99 29.78
CA GLN A 303 -17.12 12.33 29.90
C GLN A 303 -18.52 12.40 29.30
N ASN A 304 -19.38 13.25 29.85
CA ASN A 304 -20.74 13.47 29.36
C ASN A 304 -20.73 13.80 27.86
N GLY A 305 -21.74 13.31 27.13
CA GLY A 305 -21.83 13.40 25.68
C GLY A 305 -21.06 12.30 24.93
N ASN A 306 -20.25 11.47 25.59
CA ASN A 306 -19.51 10.40 24.95
C ASN A 306 -20.17 9.01 25.11
N PRO A 307 -19.88 8.05 24.20
CA PRO A 307 -20.59 6.77 24.19
C PRO A 307 -20.48 5.95 25.48
N CYS A 308 -19.33 5.93 26.15
CA CYS A 308 -19.17 5.13 27.37
C CYS A 308 -19.96 5.72 28.55
N TYR A 309 -20.09 7.05 28.62
CA TYR A 309 -20.95 7.71 29.61
C TYR A 309 -22.41 7.25 29.49
N PHE A 310 -22.97 7.24 28.28
CA PHE A 310 -24.36 6.79 28.07
C PHE A 310 -24.55 5.30 28.35
N VAL A 311 -23.57 4.46 28.01
CA VAL A 311 -23.60 3.04 28.36
C VAL A 311 -23.66 2.87 29.87
N VAL A 312 -22.80 3.56 30.62
CA VAL A 312 -22.75 3.39 32.09
C VAL A 312 -24.00 3.98 32.74
N LYS A 313 -24.47 5.15 32.29
CA LYS A 313 -25.72 5.75 32.79
C LYS A 313 -26.92 4.82 32.59
N SER A 314 -26.97 4.08 31.48
CA SER A 314 -28.06 3.12 31.21
C SER A 314 -28.06 1.89 32.14
N ILE A 315 -26.95 1.60 32.82
CA ILE A 315 -26.84 0.51 33.79
C ILE A 315 -27.41 0.97 35.13
N ASN A 316 -26.95 2.13 35.59
CA ASN A 316 -27.44 2.76 36.81
C ASN A 316 -27.10 4.26 36.75
N GLU A 317 -28.10 5.12 36.96
CA GLU A 317 -27.90 6.57 36.95
C GLU A 317 -26.97 7.04 38.06
N ASP A 318 -26.90 6.34 39.19
CA ASP A 318 -26.00 6.67 40.31
C ASP A 318 -24.51 6.50 39.97
N PHE A 319 -24.20 5.77 38.90
CA PHE A 319 -22.82 5.52 38.45
C PHE A 319 -22.23 6.72 37.70
N VAL A 320 -23.02 7.74 37.41
CA VAL A 320 -22.57 8.95 36.73
C VAL A 320 -22.81 10.19 37.60
N THR A 321 -22.07 11.24 37.30
CA THR A 321 -22.39 12.63 37.70
C THR A 321 -23.05 13.32 36.51
N THR A 322 -23.34 14.61 36.62
CA THR A 322 -23.73 15.46 35.49
C THR A 322 -22.70 15.48 34.36
N ASP A 323 -21.43 15.24 34.67
CA ASP A 323 -20.31 15.53 33.77
C ASP A 323 -19.47 14.30 33.42
N TYR A 324 -19.45 13.27 34.25
CA TYR A 324 -18.57 12.11 34.02
C TYR A 324 -19.04 10.83 34.74
N VAL A 325 -18.44 9.69 34.39
CA VAL A 325 -18.69 8.42 35.07
C VAL A 325 -17.84 8.24 36.34
N LYS A 326 -18.47 7.83 37.44
CA LYS A 326 -17.82 7.47 38.72
C LYS A 326 -17.12 6.11 38.60
N LYS A 327 -15.80 6.11 38.35
CA LYS A 327 -15.00 4.90 38.11
C LYS A 327 -15.01 3.91 39.28
N ASP A 328 -15.13 4.39 40.51
CA ASP A 328 -15.28 3.59 41.73
C ASP A 328 -16.55 2.74 41.70
N LYS A 329 -17.69 3.33 41.30
CA LYS A 329 -18.97 2.61 41.19
C LYS A 329 -18.93 1.51 40.14
N ILE A 330 -18.32 1.78 38.98
CA ILE A 330 -18.10 0.72 37.96
C ILE A 330 -17.24 -0.40 38.55
N ARG A 331 -16.15 -0.06 39.24
CA ARG A 331 -15.21 -1.04 39.80
C ARG A 331 -15.90 -1.96 40.80
N ASP A 332 -16.69 -1.37 41.69
CA ASP A 332 -17.43 -2.11 42.72
C ASP A 332 -18.48 -3.00 42.08
N PHE A 333 -19.25 -2.48 41.13
CA PHE A 333 -20.23 -3.25 40.36
C PHE A 333 -19.61 -4.45 39.62
N MET A 334 -18.43 -4.29 39.01
CA MET A 334 -17.71 -5.38 38.34
C MET A 334 -17.20 -6.46 39.32
N LEU A 335 -16.91 -6.09 40.57
CA LEU A 335 -16.40 -7.02 41.58
C LEU A 335 -17.51 -7.80 42.30
N GLU A 336 -18.74 -7.28 42.32
CA GLU A 336 -19.88 -7.96 42.93
C GLU A 336 -20.16 -9.34 42.31
N LYS A 337 -20.19 -9.41 40.97
CA LYS A 337 -20.49 -10.63 40.22
C LYS A 337 -19.77 -10.67 38.87
N LYS A 338 -19.38 -11.86 38.42
CA LYS A 338 -18.68 -12.04 37.14
C LYS A 338 -19.53 -11.61 35.95
N GLU A 339 -20.86 -11.79 36.03
CA GLU A 339 -21.82 -11.40 35.00
C GLU A 339 -21.85 -9.89 34.78
N ASN A 340 -21.64 -9.08 35.83
CA ASN A 340 -21.58 -7.62 35.73
C ASN A 340 -20.37 -7.17 34.92
N LYS A 341 -19.21 -7.80 35.19
CA LYS A 341 -17.98 -7.58 34.42
C LYS A 341 -18.18 -7.98 32.94
N ASP A 342 -18.72 -9.16 32.69
CA ASP A 342 -18.99 -9.65 31.33
C ASP A 342 -19.91 -8.70 30.55
N PHE A 343 -20.96 -8.18 31.21
CA PHE A 343 -21.90 -7.23 30.62
C PHE A 343 -21.22 -5.91 30.22
N LEU A 344 -20.43 -5.32 31.13
CA LEU A 344 -19.71 -4.07 30.88
C LEU A 344 -18.69 -4.23 29.76
N GLU A 345 -17.88 -5.29 29.78
CA GLU A 345 -16.90 -5.58 28.74
C GLU A 345 -17.57 -5.66 27.37
N LYS A 346 -18.65 -6.44 27.24
CA LYS A 346 -19.36 -6.61 25.96
C LYS A 346 -19.84 -5.30 25.35
N LYS A 347 -20.22 -4.31 26.17
CA LYS A 347 -20.69 -3.00 25.71
C LYS A 347 -19.54 -2.02 25.47
N LEU A 348 -18.65 -1.87 26.44
CA LEU A 348 -17.57 -0.89 26.42
C LEU A 348 -16.46 -1.26 25.44
N TYR A 349 -16.07 -2.53 25.38
CA TYR A 349 -15.00 -2.97 24.47
C TYR A 349 -15.42 -2.89 23.01
N LYS A 350 -16.71 -3.00 22.69
CA LYS A 350 -17.21 -2.70 21.33
C LYS A 350 -16.90 -1.27 20.90
N ILE A 351 -16.95 -0.30 21.82
CA ILE A 351 -16.61 1.10 21.54
C ILE A 351 -15.11 1.22 21.24
N LEU A 352 -14.25 0.60 22.06
CA LEU A 352 -12.81 0.57 21.82
C LEU A 352 -12.46 -0.14 20.50
N SER A 353 -13.08 -1.28 20.19
CA SER A 353 -12.87 -1.98 18.91
C SER A 353 -13.25 -1.11 17.72
N ASN A 354 -14.35 -0.36 17.79
CA ASN A 354 -14.73 0.57 16.72
C ASN A 354 -13.74 1.73 16.58
N HIS A 355 -13.18 2.21 17.70
CA HIS A 355 -12.12 3.21 17.69
C HIS A 355 -10.85 2.68 17.02
N LEU A 356 -10.38 1.50 17.41
CA LEU A 356 -9.21 0.83 16.82
C LEU A 356 -9.41 0.46 15.33
N LYS A 357 -10.66 0.28 14.88
CA LYS A 357 -10.99 0.09 13.45
C LYS A 357 -10.94 1.38 12.64
N SER A 358 -11.23 2.52 13.25
CA SER A 358 -11.37 3.80 12.55
C SER A 358 -10.17 4.72 12.69
N ARG A 359 -9.31 4.47 13.68
CA ARG A 359 -8.08 5.22 13.94
C ARG A 359 -6.91 4.27 14.07
N ARG A 360 -5.73 4.75 13.67
CA ARG A 360 -4.51 3.97 13.71
C ARG A 360 -3.55 4.49 14.77
N TYR A 361 -2.78 3.56 15.32
CA TYR A 361 -1.72 3.77 16.30
C TYR A 361 -0.61 2.78 15.98
N ASP A 362 0.64 3.19 16.20
CA ASP A 362 1.80 2.31 16.03
C ASP A 362 1.93 1.39 17.26
N PHE A 363 1.66 1.93 18.45
CA PHE A 363 1.59 1.16 19.69
C PHE A 363 0.28 1.44 20.44
N VAL A 364 -0.26 0.42 21.10
CA VAL A 364 -1.44 0.56 21.96
C VAL A 364 -1.15 -0.09 23.31
N GLU A 365 -1.15 0.72 24.38
CA GLU A 365 -1.19 0.19 25.74
C GLU A 365 -2.57 -0.40 25.98
N ILE A 366 -2.67 -1.73 26.12
CA ILE A 366 -3.93 -2.41 26.37
C ILE A 366 -3.80 -3.36 27.57
N PRO A 367 -4.63 -3.20 28.63
CA PRO A 367 -4.49 -4.00 29.85
C PRO A 367 -4.88 -5.46 29.64
N ASN A 368 -5.96 -5.72 28.89
CA ASN A 368 -6.44 -7.07 28.58
C ASN A 368 -6.61 -7.24 27.07
N LEU A 369 -5.75 -8.06 26.48
CA LEU A 369 -5.74 -8.31 25.05
C LEU A 369 -6.83 -9.31 24.63
N TYR A 370 -7.18 -10.21 25.55
CA TYR A 370 -8.21 -11.22 25.38
C TYR A 370 -9.08 -11.30 26.64
N THR A 371 -10.39 -11.17 26.47
CA THR A 371 -11.38 -11.55 27.48
C THR A 371 -12.42 -12.47 26.86
N LYS A 372 -13.32 -13.01 27.68
CA LYS A 372 -14.46 -13.80 27.19
C LYS A 372 -15.31 -13.03 26.17
N ASN A 373 -15.34 -11.70 26.26
CA ASN A 373 -16.25 -10.83 25.50
C ASN A 373 -15.55 -9.97 24.44
N ALA A 374 -14.21 -9.97 24.38
CA ALA A 374 -13.46 -9.25 23.35
C ALA A 374 -12.13 -9.94 23.03
N ASN A 375 -11.78 -9.97 21.76
CA ASN A 375 -10.46 -10.37 21.31
C ASN A 375 -9.83 -9.22 20.52
N PHE A 376 -8.86 -8.54 21.13
CA PHE A 376 -8.16 -7.42 20.49
C PHE A 376 -6.94 -7.87 19.68
N THR A 377 -6.54 -9.15 19.70
CA THR A 377 -5.40 -9.64 18.90
C THR A 377 -5.56 -9.32 17.42
N GLU A 378 -6.80 -9.24 16.92
CA GLU A 378 -7.06 -8.95 15.50
C GLU A 378 -6.57 -7.56 15.04
N PHE A 379 -6.32 -6.63 15.98
CA PHE A 379 -5.84 -5.27 15.69
C PHE A 379 -4.32 -5.14 15.71
N PHE A 380 -3.60 -6.19 16.13
CA PHE A 380 -2.17 -6.13 16.39
C PHE A 380 -1.44 -7.22 15.64
N GLN A 381 -0.31 -6.86 15.01
CA GLN A 381 0.57 -7.82 14.35
C GLN A 381 1.63 -8.36 15.31
N LYS A 382 1.94 -7.59 16.36
CA LYS A 382 2.95 -7.92 17.37
C LYS A 382 2.43 -7.62 18.77
N ILE A 383 2.83 -8.44 19.73
CA ILE A 383 2.52 -8.25 21.16
C ILE A 383 3.82 -8.13 21.94
N VAL A 384 3.98 -7.01 22.64
CA VAL A 384 5.12 -6.71 23.52
C VAL A 384 4.68 -6.82 24.96
N LEU A 385 5.34 -7.69 25.73
CA LEU A 385 5.13 -7.80 27.17
C LEU A 385 6.15 -6.92 27.90
N VAL A 386 5.67 -5.99 28.71
CA VAL A 386 6.51 -5.21 29.64
C VAL A 386 6.34 -5.79 31.04
N SER A 387 7.42 -6.33 31.58
CA SER A 387 7.52 -6.93 32.91
C SER A 387 8.59 -6.26 33.74
N THR A 388 8.50 -6.39 35.06
CA THR A 388 9.53 -5.95 36.00
C THR A 388 9.51 -6.87 37.21
N ASN A 389 10.59 -6.89 37.98
CA ASN A 389 10.65 -7.69 39.20
C ASN A 389 9.60 -7.23 40.25
N PRO A 390 9.19 -8.12 41.18
CA PRO A 390 8.12 -7.83 42.14
C PRO A 390 8.38 -6.61 43.04
N GLU A 391 9.62 -6.41 43.49
CA GLU A 391 9.99 -5.29 44.34
C GLU A 391 9.85 -3.95 43.63
N GLN A 392 10.37 -3.84 42.41
CA GLN A 392 10.25 -2.65 41.58
C GLN A 392 8.79 -2.41 41.18
N ARG A 393 8.02 -3.47 40.91
CA ARG A 393 6.59 -3.38 40.64
C ARG A 393 5.85 -2.77 41.83
N GLN A 394 6.14 -3.20 43.06
CA GLN A 394 5.55 -2.61 44.26
C GLN A 394 5.94 -1.14 44.42
N LYS A 395 7.22 -0.78 44.21
CA LYS A 395 7.66 0.63 44.21
C LYS A 395 6.89 1.46 43.19
N ASN A 396 6.71 0.95 41.97
CA ASN A 396 5.95 1.63 40.92
C ASN A 396 4.48 1.82 41.31
N ILE A 397 3.86 0.85 41.99
CA ILE A 397 2.47 0.95 42.47
C ILE A 397 2.36 2.02 43.56
N LEU A 398 3.28 2.02 44.54
CA LEU A 398 3.31 3.02 45.61
C LEU A 398 3.48 4.43 45.06
N ASN A 399 4.35 4.61 44.06
CA ASN A 399 4.60 5.90 43.41
C ASN A 399 3.40 6.45 42.64
N LYS A 400 2.38 5.64 42.32
CA LYS A 400 1.19 6.10 41.60
C LYS A 400 0.20 6.89 42.49
N ASN A 401 0.45 7.00 43.80
CA ASN A 401 -0.44 7.70 44.76
C ASN A 401 -1.92 7.24 44.68
N VAL A 402 -2.15 5.97 44.34
CA VAL A 402 -3.48 5.37 44.30
C VAL A 402 -3.77 4.72 45.65
N ALA A 403 -4.95 4.94 46.22
CA ALA A 403 -5.35 4.32 47.48
C ALA A 403 -5.22 2.79 47.43
N LEU A 404 -4.70 2.19 48.52
CA LEU A 404 -4.36 0.76 48.57
C LEU A 404 -5.54 -0.15 48.20
N ASN A 405 -6.73 0.20 48.69
CA ASN A 405 -7.98 -0.51 48.39
C ASN A 405 -8.34 -0.49 46.88
N VAL A 406 -8.08 0.62 46.19
CA VAL A 406 -8.30 0.75 44.74
C VAL A 406 -7.29 -0.10 43.98
N SER A 407 -6.03 -0.14 44.42
CA SER A 407 -5.00 -0.97 43.80
C SER A 407 -5.35 -2.46 43.88
N GLN A 408 -5.75 -2.96 45.06
CA GLN A 408 -6.16 -4.35 45.27
C GLN A 408 -7.36 -4.73 44.38
N LYS A 409 -8.37 -3.86 44.32
CA LYS A 409 -9.54 -4.06 43.44
C LYS A 409 -9.14 -4.12 41.96
N ASN A 410 -8.22 -3.27 41.52
CA ASN A 410 -7.71 -3.29 40.13
C ASN A 410 -6.92 -4.58 39.83
N GLU A 411 -6.17 -5.12 40.79
CA GLU A 411 -5.47 -6.39 40.61
C GLU A 411 -6.45 -7.57 40.49
N GLN A 412 -7.49 -7.62 41.34
CA GLN A 412 -8.52 -8.66 41.27
C GLN A 412 -9.24 -8.70 39.91
N LEU A 413 -9.47 -7.53 39.31
CA LEU A 413 -10.10 -7.44 37.98
C LEU A 413 -9.17 -7.86 36.84
N ASN A 414 -7.85 -7.85 37.06
CA ASN A 414 -6.83 -8.13 36.05
C ASN A 414 -6.21 -9.53 36.25
N GLN A 415 -6.98 -10.57 35.91
CA GLN A 415 -6.46 -11.92 35.75
C GLN A 415 -5.90 -12.09 34.32
N ILE A 416 -4.68 -11.57 34.10
CA ILE A 416 -4.14 -11.43 32.75
C ILE A 416 -3.39 -12.69 32.34
N VAL A 417 -3.84 -13.35 31.28
CA VAL A 417 -3.11 -14.42 30.60
C VAL A 417 -2.53 -13.85 29.31
N TYR A 418 -1.21 -13.77 29.23
CA TYR A 418 -0.51 -13.38 28.02
C TYR A 418 -0.24 -14.62 27.16
N LYS A 419 -0.57 -14.55 25.88
CA LYS A 419 -0.24 -15.59 24.88
C LYS A 419 0.33 -14.91 23.66
N ASN A 420 1.17 -15.62 22.91
CA ASN A 420 1.76 -15.16 21.66
C ASN A 420 2.56 -13.86 21.83
N ILE A 421 3.44 -13.79 22.82
CA ILE A 421 4.34 -12.65 23.02
C ILE A 421 5.45 -12.71 21.96
N ASP A 422 5.64 -11.60 21.24
CA ASP A 422 6.67 -11.46 20.22
C ASP A 422 7.97 -10.86 20.76
N PHE A 423 7.89 -10.04 21.81
CA PHE A 423 9.04 -9.41 22.44
C PHE A 423 8.76 -9.13 23.92
N GLU A 424 9.75 -9.36 24.78
CA GLU A 424 9.68 -9.05 26.20
C GLU A 424 10.62 -7.90 26.55
N VAL A 425 10.12 -6.97 27.35
CA VAL A 425 10.86 -5.83 27.87
C VAL A 425 10.89 -5.95 29.37
N HIS A 426 12.07 -6.12 29.96
CA HIS A 426 12.23 -6.35 31.38
C HIS A 426 12.82 -5.13 32.11
N GLY A 427 12.13 -4.68 33.15
CA GLY A 427 12.61 -3.64 34.06
C GLY A 427 12.96 -2.34 33.35
N ASP A 428 14.23 -1.97 33.42
CA ASP A 428 14.77 -0.72 32.85
C ASP A 428 15.67 -0.97 31.62
N GLU A 429 15.53 -2.12 30.94
CA GLU A 429 16.35 -2.49 29.77
C GLU A 429 16.39 -1.39 28.69
N TRP A 430 15.28 -0.65 28.51
CA TRP A 430 15.20 0.45 27.57
C TRP A 430 16.09 1.65 27.89
N LYS A 431 16.71 1.71 29.07
CA LYS A 431 17.73 2.70 29.40
C LYS A 431 19.06 2.42 28.71
N ASN A 432 19.28 1.20 28.20
CA ASN A 432 20.44 0.91 27.37
C ASN A 432 20.33 1.68 26.03
N PRO A 433 21.34 2.49 25.63
CA PRO A 433 21.30 3.25 24.37
C PRO A 433 21.03 2.43 23.11
N GLU A 434 21.42 1.14 23.10
CA GLU A 434 21.21 0.27 21.94
C GLU A 434 19.85 -0.43 21.93
N PHE A 435 19.12 -0.39 23.05
CA PHE A 435 17.88 -1.14 23.22
C PHE A 435 16.86 -0.81 22.13
N PHE A 436 16.58 0.48 21.90
CA PHE A 436 15.55 0.88 20.93
C PHE A 436 15.92 0.51 19.50
N ASN A 437 17.21 0.53 19.15
CA ASN A 437 17.66 0.05 17.85
C ASN A 437 17.37 -1.45 17.70
N HIS A 438 17.67 -2.26 18.71
CA HIS A 438 17.36 -3.69 18.69
C HIS A 438 15.86 -3.95 18.68
N PHE A 439 15.13 -3.32 19.61
CA PHE A 439 13.68 -3.43 19.77
C PHE A 439 12.94 -3.12 18.48
N PHE A 440 13.17 -1.97 17.85
CA PHE A 440 12.47 -1.62 16.62
C PHE A 440 12.86 -2.53 15.44
N ASN A 441 14.11 -3.00 15.40
CA ASN A 441 14.50 -3.99 14.37
C ASN A 441 13.76 -5.32 14.58
N GLU A 442 13.55 -5.81 15.80
CA GLU A 442 12.79 -7.05 16.04
C GLU A 442 11.29 -6.87 15.81
N ILE A 443 10.73 -5.74 16.23
CA ILE A 443 9.30 -5.46 16.11
C ILE A 443 8.87 -5.22 14.67
N PHE A 444 9.69 -4.54 13.88
CA PHE A 444 9.35 -4.16 12.50
C PHE A 444 10.02 -5.01 11.41
N LYS A 445 10.63 -6.14 11.77
CA LYS A 445 11.10 -7.19 10.84
C LYS A 445 9.93 -7.83 10.10
#